data_AF-A0A9R0JJG5-F1
#
_entry.id   AF-A0A9R0JJG5-F1
#
_cell.length_a   1.000
_cell.length_b   1.000
_cell.length_c   1.000
_cell.angle_alpha   90.00
_cell.angle_beta   90.00
_cell.angle_gamma   90.00
#
_symmetry.space_group_name_H-M   'P 1'
#
loop_
_entity.id
_entity.type
_entity.pdbx_description
1 polymer ?
#
loop_
_entity_poly.entity_id
_entity_poly.type
_entity_poly.pdbx_seq_one_letter_code
_entity_poly.pdbx_strand_id
1 'polypeptide(L)'
;MLLQNSQGTKIACHNNNVCIRKDYGLWKYNLPEKVGGANVVEALSFQCSILYRHWRFRLKEAHYRGKTKAQARANKPSTVDKEAWVWFVDEYWGSPKQERISKINTENKLRLTETPANGSRSTARICYDMMNEPPVFSTQDLEGSSEPVEVEQEPIYLRLFEKTKKHKKKDGGSGWEPIAEKIYEELKKLHETQIEEHGKDTLSVKDAYIKVLKPKSGYLKGLGPGARPPKKGRNGENNERVELSTQVDTLTASNEELRVSNEQLKASNEEFKASNEELKVEFARMNKEAIEREQKLREDMLKMFEDMRNNGSRTSS
;
A
#
# COMPACT_ATOMS: atom_id res chain seq x y z
N MET A 1 7.77 4.16 -41.43
CA MET A 1 8.65 2.98 -41.31
C MET A 1 7.97 1.89 -42.11
N LEU A 2 8.63 1.23 -43.07
CA LEU A 2 8.18 -0.02 -43.68
C LEU A 2 9.05 -1.10 -43.04
N LEU A 3 8.55 -1.82 -42.03
CA LEU A 3 9.27 -2.99 -41.53
C LEU A 3 9.01 -4.13 -42.50
N GLN A 4 10.07 -4.66 -43.10
CA GLN A 4 10.03 -5.81 -44.01
C GLN A 4 10.52 -7.06 -43.26
N ASN A 5 9.62 -8.02 -43.04
CA ASN A 5 10.02 -9.36 -42.59
C ASN A 5 10.62 -10.15 -43.78
N SER A 6 11.32 -11.25 -43.51
CA SER A 6 11.90 -12.22 -44.46
C SER A 6 10.94 -12.78 -45.52
N GLN A 7 9.65 -12.46 -45.44
CA GLN A 7 8.62 -12.80 -46.44
C GLN A 7 8.08 -11.59 -47.25
N GLY A 8 8.71 -10.41 -47.15
CA GLY A 8 8.41 -9.27 -48.01
C GLY A 8 7.30 -8.30 -47.53
N THR A 9 6.65 -8.56 -46.40
CA THR A 9 5.53 -7.75 -45.86
C THR A 9 5.98 -6.39 -45.34
N LYS A 10 5.36 -5.28 -45.78
CA LYS A 10 5.70 -3.89 -45.40
C LYS A 10 4.69 -3.30 -44.39
N ILE A 11 5.09 -3.08 -43.14
CA ILE A 11 4.23 -2.46 -42.09
C ILE A 11 4.48 -0.95 -42.02
N ALA A 12 3.46 -0.11 -42.23
CA ALA A 12 3.54 1.36 -42.16
C ALA A 12 2.96 1.95 -40.85
N CYS A 13 3.77 2.72 -40.11
CA CYS A 13 3.31 3.49 -38.94
C CYS A 13 3.29 5.00 -39.23
N HIS A 14 2.16 5.69 -38.97
CA HIS A 14 2.02 7.14 -39.12
C HIS A 14 1.23 7.74 -37.93
N ASN A 15 1.72 8.84 -37.35
CA ASN A 15 1.01 9.64 -36.34
C ASN A 15 0.47 8.89 -35.09
N ASN A 16 1.32 8.11 -34.41
CA ASN A 16 0.95 7.35 -33.19
C ASN A 16 -0.25 6.38 -33.35
N ASN A 17 -0.80 6.24 -34.55
CA ASN A 17 -1.77 5.23 -34.94
C ASN A 17 -1.04 4.23 -35.84
N VAL A 18 -1.06 2.95 -35.46
CA VAL A 18 -0.66 1.89 -36.37
C VAL A 18 -1.81 1.69 -37.34
N CYS A 19 -1.80 2.42 -38.46
CA CYS A 19 -2.68 2.12 -39.58
C CYS A 19 -2.07 0.97 -40.37
N ILE A 20 -2.63 -0.23 -40.24
CA ILE A 20 -2.43 -1.28 -41.25
C ILE A 20 -3.10 -0.76 -42.53
N ARG A 21 -2.32 -0.09 -43.39
CA ARG A 21 -2.82 0.44 -44.67
C ARG A 21 -3.25 -0.75 -45.53
N LYS A 22 -4.55 -0.82 -45.87
CA LYS A 22 -5.22 -1.91 -46.59
C LYS A 22 -4.84 -2.01 -48.09
N ASP A 23 -3.81 -1.30 -48.55
CA ASP A 23 -3.66 -1.00 -49.98
C ASP A 23 -2.65 -1.88 -50.74
N TYR A 24 -2.17 -2.97 -50.15
CA TYR A 24 -1.47 -4.01 -50.91
C TYR A 24 -1.89 -5.38 -50.39
N GLY A 25 -2.67 -6.10 -51.21
CA GLY A 25 -2.92 -7.55 -51.11
C GLY A 25 -3.29 -8.04 -49.70
N LEU A 26 -4.59 -8.22 -49.46
CA LEU A 26 -5.17 -8.72 -48.22
C LEU A 26 -4.69 -10.14 -47.87
N TRP A 27 -3.46 -10.31 -47.38
CA TRP A 27 -3.12 -11.48 -46.57
C TRP A 27 -3.77 -11.24 -45.21
N LYS A 28 -5.05 -11.62 -45.11
CA LYS A 28 -5.75 -11.81 -43.85
C LYS A 28 -4.99 -12.92 -43.11
N TYR A 29 -4.02 -12.54 -42.30
CA TYR A 29 -3.57 -13.42 -41.24
C TYR A 29 -4.81 -13.66 -40.37
N ASN A 30 -5.31 -14.90 -40.35
CA ASN A 30 -6.35 -15.35 -39.42
C ASN A 30 -5.72 -15.40 -38.02
N LEU A 31 -5.49 -14.23 -37.43
CA LEU A 31 -5.06 -14.12 -36.05
C LEU A 31 -6.28 -14.37 -35.15
N PRO A 32 -6.13 -15.20 -34.09
CA PRO A 32 -7.18 -15.36 -33.11
C PRO A 32 -7.58 -14.00 -32.52
N GLU A 33 -8.86 -13.77 -32.27
CA GLU A 33 -9.32 -12.52 -31.66
C GLU A 33 -8.77 -12.35 -30.24
N LYS A 34 -8.62 -13.46 -29.51
CA LYS A 34 -8.05 -13.51 -28.17
C LYS A 34 -7.06 -14.66 -28.01
N VAL A 35 -5.97 -14.41 -27.28
CA VAL A 35 -5.04 -15.43 -26.79
C VAL A 35 -4.80 -15.15 -25.30
N GLY A 36 -5.12 -16.10 -24.42
CA GLY A 36 -4.99 -15.93 -22.97
C GLY A 36 -5.82 -14.78 -22.38
N GLY A 37 -6.97 -14.45 -23.00
CA GLY A 37 -7.86 -13.37 -22.57
C GLY A 37 -7.52 -11.97 -23.11
N ALA A 38 -6.37 -11.77 -23.76
CA ALA A 38 -5.97 -10.49 -24.35
C ALA A 38 -6.33 -10.39 -25.84
N ASN A 39 -6.78 -9.22 -26.29
CA ASN A 39 -7.04 -8.94 -27.71
C ASN A 39 -5.71 -8.90 -28.49
N VAL A 40 -5.57 -9.75 -29.49
CA VAL A 40 -4.30 -9.92 -30.22
C VAL A 40 -3.91 -8.67 -31.02
N VAL A 41 -4.88 -7.98 -31.61
CA VAL A 41 -4.63 -6.75 -32.38
C VAL A 41 -4.15 -5.63 -31.47
N GLU A 42 -4.76 -5.48 -30.29
CA GLU A 42 -4.33 -4.49 -29.29
C GLU A 42 -2.93 -4.80 -28.76
N ALA A 43 -2.65 -6.07 -28.44
CA ALA A 43 -1.34 -6.51 -27.98
C ALA A 43 -0.24 -6.23 -29.03
N LEU A 44 -0.49 -6.56 -30.30
CA LEU A 44 0.45 -6.30 -31.40
C LEU A 44 0.64 -4.80 -31.64
N SER A 45 -0.43 -4.02 -31.61
CA SER A 45 -0.38 -2.56 -31.73
C SER A 45 0.47 -1.95 -30.59
N PHE A 46 0.27 -2.42 -29.36
CA PHE A 46 1.06 -2.00 -28.20
C PHE A 46 2.55 -2.31 -28.39
N GLN A 47 2.92 -3.54 -28.77
CA GLN A 47 4.31 -3.92 -29.02
C GLN A 47 4.94 -3.10 -30.15
N CYS A 48 4.24 -2.93 -31.27
CA CYS A 48 4.70 -2.09 -32.38
C CYS A 48 4.92 -0.63 -31.94
N SER A 49 4.06 -0.09 -31.07
CA SER A 49 4.21 1.25 -30.53
C SER A 49 5.47 1.42 -29.66
N ILE A 50 5.87 0.37 -28.93
CA ILE A 50 7.09 0.37 -28.10
C ILE A 50 8.31 0.35 -29.02
N LEU A 51 8.34 -0.57 -29.99
CA LEU A 51 9.43 -0.68 -30.96
C LEU A 51 9.62 0.64 -31.72
N TYR A 52 8.53 1.27 -32.16
CA TYR A 52 8.56 2.55 -32.84
C TYR A 52 9.08 3.68 -31.94
N ARG A 53 8.73 3.69 -30.65
CA ARG A 53 9.28 4.65 -29.67
C ARG A 53 10.78 4.47 -29.49
N HIS A 54 11.27 3.24 -29.32
CA HIS A 54 12.70 2.94 -29.18
C HIS A 54 13.49 3.27 -30.44
N TRP A 55 12.95 2.95 -31.61
CA TRP A 55 13.56 3.30 -32.89
C TRP A 55 13.70 4.82 -33.04
N ARG A 56 12.63 5.59 -32.81
CA ARG A 56 12.69 7.05 -32.85
C ARG A 56 13.65 7.65 -31.83
N PHE A 57 13.71 7.08 -30.62
CA PHE A 57 14.67 7.53 -29.60
C PHE A 57 16.10 7.38 -30.10
N ARG A 58 16.47 6.19 -30.60
CA ARG A 58 17.81 5.96 -31.19
C ARG A 58 18.10 6.89 -32.37
N LEU A 59 17.10 7.12 -33.22
CA LEU A 59 17.20 8.03 -34.35
C LEU A 59 17.48 9.47 -33.89
N LYS A 60 16.78 9.93 -32.85
CA LYS A 60 16.97 11.25 -32.25
C LYS A 60 18.37 11.38 -31.67
N GLU A 61 18.82 10.40 -30.89
CA GLU A 61 20.14 10.41 -30.26
C GLU A 61 21.27 10.49 -31.29
N ALA A 62 21.25 9.63 -32.30
CA ALA A 62 22.31 9.59 -33.31
C ALA A 62 22.27 10.80 -34.25
N HIS A 63 21.07 11.20 -34.71
CA HIS A 63 20.97 12.10 -35.85
C HIS A 63 20.49 13.51 -35.53
N TYR A 64 19.76 13.74 -34.44
CA TYR A 64 19.18 15.04 -34.09
C TYR A 64 19.85 15.72 -32.89
N ARG A 65 20.21 14.96 -31.84
CA ARG A 65 20.70 15.52 -30.56
C ARG A 65 21.98 16.33 -30.75
N GLY A 66 22.03 17.51 -30.12
CA GLY A 66 23.17 18.42 -30.14
C GLY A 66 23.34 19.21 -31.45
N LYS A 67 22.41 19.09 -32.40
CA LYS A 67 22.49 19.75 -33.72
C LYS A 67 21.42 20.82 -33.85
N THR A 68 21.71 21.84 -34.66
CA THR A 68 20.69 22.81 -35.10
C THR A 68 19.69 22.14 -36.05
N LYS A 69 18.49 22.72 -36.25
CA LYS A 69 17.49 22.16 -37.17
C LYS A 69 18.05 21.99 -38.59
N ALA A 70 18.82 22.96 -39.09
CA ALA A 70 19.47 22.87 -40.40
C ALA A 70 20.48 21.71 -40.48
N GLN A 71 21.34 21.56 -39.48
CA GLN A 71 22.29 20.45 -39.40
C GLN A 71 21.59 19.08 -39.25
N ALA A 72 20.50 19.02 -38.48
CA ALA A 72 19.71 17.80 -38.32
C ALA A 72 19.02 17.39 -39.62
N ARG A 73 18.48 18.35 -40.40
CA ARG A 73 17.91 18.06 -41.74
C ARG A 73 18.95 17.47 -42.68
N ALA A 74 20.16 18.02 -42.69
CA ALA A 74 21.27 17.51 -43.51
C ALA A 74 21.76 16.13 -43.05
N ASN A 75 21.70 15.83 -41.75
CA ASN A 75 22.10 14.55 -41.18
C ASN A 75 21.00 13.47 -41.27
N LYS A 76 20.44 13.30 -42.48
CA LYS A 76 19.38 12.32 -42.73
C LYS A 76 19.95 10.89 -42.78
N PRO A 77 19.40 9.94 -42.01
CA PRO A 77 19.71 8.52 -42.18
C PRO A 77 19.31 8.00 -43.57
N SER A 78 20.09 7.10 -44.15
CA SER A 78 19.76 6.45 -45.43
C SER A 78 18.48 5.62 -45.36
N THR A 79 18.18 5.04 -44.20
CA THR A 79 17.03 4.17 -43.94
C THR A 79 15.71 4.91 -43.75
N VAL A 80 15.72 6.25 -43.73
CA VAL A 80 14.54 7.08 -43.48
C VAL A 80 14.21 7.92 -44.71
N ASP A 81 12.95 7.88 -45.07
CA ASP A 81 12.35 8.70 -46.11
C ASP A 81 12.54 10.21 -45.85
N LYS A 82 12.72 11.00 -46.91
CA LYS A 82 13.12 12.41 -46.79
C LYS A 82 12.01 13.24 -46.16
N GLU A 83 10.79 13.09 -46.62
CA GLU A 83 9.62 13.79 -46.14
C GLU A 83 9.33 13.42 -44.68
N ALA A 84 9.44 12.13 -44.35
CA ALA A 84 9.31 11.65 -42.98
C ALA A 84 10.40 12.21 -42.05
N TRP A 85 11.64 12.35 -42.53
CA TRP A 85 12.74 12.93 -41.74
C TRP A 85 12.53 14.42 -41.45
N VAL A 86 12.13 15.20 -42.45
CA VAL A 86 11.80 16.62 -42.30
C VAL A 86 10.71 16.79 -41.24
N TRP A 87 9.64 15.99 -41.30
CA TRP A 87 8.60 16.01 -40.29
C TRP A 87 9.12 15.69 -38.87
N PHE A 88 10.01 14.71 -38.71
CA PHE A 88 10.61 14.42 -37.40
C PHE A 88 11.40 15.59 -36.83
N VAL A 89 12.21 16.25 -37.68
CA VAL A 89 13.07 17.35 -37.27
C VAL A 89 12.25 18.59 -36.93
N ASP A 90 11.29 18.96 -37.79
CA ASP A 90 10.60 20.24 -37.70
C ASP A 90 9.32 20.17 -36.85
N GLU A 91 8.48 19.17 -37.09
CA GLU A 91 7.14 19.08 -36.53
C GLU A 91 7.07 18.21 -35.27
N TYR A 92 7.97 17.23 -35.14
CA TYR A 92 7.94 16.32 -33.98
C TYR A 92 8.91 16.75 -32.88
N TRP A 93 10.22 16.68 -33.13
CA TRP A 93 11.25 17.01 -32.12
C TRP A 93 11.51 18.50 -31.98
N GLY A 94 11.37 19.27 -33.07
CA GLY A 94 11.55 20.71 -33.12
C GLY A 94 10.28 21.52 -32.89
N SER A 95 9.16 20.89 -32.53
CA SER A 95 7.94 21.64 -32.24
C SER A 95 8.07 22.45 -30.96
N PRO A 96 7.46 23.65 -30.88
CA PRO A 96 7.47 24.47 -29.66
C PRO A 96 6.92 23.73 -28.43
N LYS A 97 5.92 22.87 -28.64
CA LYS A 97 5.38 21.99 -27.60
C LYS A 97 6.44 21.06 -27.04
N GLN A 98 7.22 20.43 -27.92
CA GLN A 98 8.18 19.43 -27.48
C GLN A 98 9.47 20.05 -26.92
N GLU A 99 9.87 21.22 -27.41
CA GLU A 99 10.92 22.02 -26.80
C GLU A 99 10.55 22.43 -25.38
N ARG A 100 9.30 22.91 -25.16
CA ARG A 100 8.78 23.23 -23.82
C ARG A 100 8.80 22.00 -22.89
N ILE A 101 8.26 20.87 -23.34
CA ILE A 101 8.25 19.63 -22.55
C ILE A 101 9.68 19.19 -22.23
N SER A 102 10.59 19.26 -23.19
CA SER A 102 12.00 18.90 -22.97
C SER A 102 12.66 19.81 -21.93
N LYS A 103 12.40 21.12 -21.98
CA LYS A 103 12.93 22.09 -21.00
C LYS A 103 12.41 21.79 -19.59
N ILE A 104 11.09 21.62 -19.44
CA ILE A 104 10.44 21.26 -18.17
C ILE A 104 10.99 19.93 -17.64
N ASN A 105 11.16 18.92 -18.50
CA ASN A 105 11.71 17.63 -18.09
C ASN A 105 13.17 17.73 -17.63
N THR A 106 13.99 18.55 -18.29
CA THR A 106 15.36 18.81 -17.86
C THR A 106 15.38 19.55 -16.51
N GLU A 107 14.57 20.59 -16.34
CA GLU A 107 14.44 21.32 -15.07
C GLU A 107 13.95 20.41 -13.95
N ASN A 108 12.94 19.57 -14.22
CA ASN A 108 12.44 18.59 -13.26
C ASN A 108 13.51 17.56 -12.91
N LYS A 109 14.31 17.12 -13.88
CA LYS A 109 15.43 16.20 -13.65
C LYS A 109 16.52 16.86 -12.79
N LEU A 110 16.80 18.14 -12.99
CA LEU A 110 17.74 18.90 -12.17
C LEU A 110 17.23 19.14 -10.75
N ARG A 111 15.90 19.18 -10.56
CA ARG A 111 15.24 19.27 -9.25
C ARG A 111 15.12 17.93 -8.51
N LEU A 112 15.47 16.81 -9.14
CA LEU A 112 15.48 15.52 -8.45
C LEU A 112 16.61 15.53 -7.42
N THR A 113 16.23 15.51 -6.16
CA THR A 113 17.16 15.45 -5.02
C THR A 113 17.64 14.05 -4.71
N GLU A 114 16.98 13.04 -5.29
CA GLU A 114 17.26 11.64 -5.03
C GLU A 114 17.15 10.82 -6.30
N THR A 115 18.08 9.89 -6.52
CA THR A 115 17.95 8.89 -7.57
C THR A 115 17.38 7.57 -7.02
N PRO A 116 16.41 6.95 -7.72
CA PRO A 116 15.94 5.61 -7.35
C PRO A 116 17.01 4.54 -7.58
N ALA A 117 17.13 3.55 -6.69
CA ALA A 117 18.01 2.38 -6.83
C ALA A 117 17.28 1.10 -7.30
N ASN A 118 15.96 1.16 -7.44
CA ASN A 118 15.06 0.03 -7.81
C ASN A 118 15.16 -0.44 -9.27
N GLY A 119 16.04 0.15 -10.09
CA GLY A 119 16.32 -0.30 -11.45
C GLY A 119 15.08 -0.31 -12.34
N SER A 120 14.80 -1.45 -12.98
CA SER A 120 13.61 -1.65 -13.83
C SER A 120 12.37 -2.12 -13.06
N ARG A 121 12.50 -2.51 -11.78
CA ARG A 121 11.38 -2.97 -10.96
C ARG A 121 10.69 -1.79 -10.30
N SER A 122 9.35 -1.79 -10.30
CA SER A 122 8.59 -0.78 -9.56
C SER A 122 8.67 -1.02 -8.06
N THR A 123 8.57 0.04 -7.25
CA THR A 123 8.49 -0.09 -5.78
C THR A 123 7.32 -0.98 -5.36
N ALA A 124 6.18 -0.88 -6.05
CA ALA A 124 5.02 -1.75 -5.82
C ALA A 124 5.34 -3.24 -6.05
N ARG A 125 6.11 -3.57 -7.10
CA ARG A 125 6.52 -4.95 -7.35
C ARG A 125 7.47 -5.45 -6.27
N ILE A 126 8.44 -4.64 -5.86
CA ILE A 126 9.37 -4.99 -4.79
C ILE A 126 8.61 -5.23 -3.47
N CYS A 127 7.66 -4.36 -3.15
CA CYS A 127 6.82 -4.49 -1.96
C CYS A 127 5.97 -5.76 -1.99
N TYR A 128 5.34 -6.08 -3.14
CA TYR A 128 4.60 -7.33 -3.33
C TYR A 128 5.50 -8.56 -3.16
N ASP A 129 6.69 -8.55 -3.77
CA ASP A 129 7.63 -9.66 -3.66
C ASP A 129 8.03 -9.87 -2.18
N MET A 130 8.29 -8.79 -1.44
CA MET A 130 8.64 -8.84 0.00
C MET A 130 7.50 -9.34 0.89
N MET A 131 6.25 -8.95 0.63
CA MET A 131 5.09 -9.42 1.40
C MET A 131 4.83 -10.91 1.22
N ASN A 132 5.36 -11.50 0.13
CA ASN A 132 5.25 -12.91 -0.19
C ASN A 132 6.58 -13.67 0.03
N GLU A 133 7.62 -13.03 0.56
CA GLU A 133 8.86 -13.72 0.96
C GLU A 133 8.54 -14.60 2.18
N PRO A 134 8.89 -15.90 2.15
CA PRO A 134 8.65 -16.78 3.30
C PRO A 134 9.44 -16.28 4.52
N PRO A 135 8.91 -16.45 5.74
CA PRO A 135 9.63 -16.08 6.95
C PRO A 135 10.97 -16.80 7.03
N VAL A 136 12.03 -16.03 7.26
CA VAL A 136 13.39 -16.57 7.47
C VAL A 136 13.47 -17.08 8.90
N PHE A 137 13.57 -18.40 9.06
CA PHE A 137 13.90 -19.03 10.33
C PHE A 137 15.41 -19.25 10.39
N SER A 138 16.07 -18.76 11.44
CA SER A 138 17.45 -19.14 11.71
C SER A 138 17.46 -20.52 12.34
N THR A 139 17.93 -21.53 11.61
CA THR A 139 18.40 -22.77 12.22
C THR A 139 19.76 -22.48 12.83
N GLN A 140 19.80 -22.09 14.10
CA GLN A 140 21.06 -22.16 14.84
C GLN A 140 21.35 -23.65 15.05
N ASP A 141 22.38 -24.13 14.37
CA ASP A 141 22.98 -25.44 14.58
C ASP A 141 23.61 -25.49 15.98
N LEU A 142 22.81 -25.77 17.00
CA LEU A 142 23.26 -26.17 18.33
C LEU A 142 22.40 -27.37 18.74
N GLU A 143 23.05 -28.53 18.84
CA GLU A 143 22.47 -29.79 19.29
C GLU A 143 21.62 -29.57 20.55
N GLY A 144 20.30 -29.74 20.42
CA GLY A 144 19.44 -29.99 21.59
C GLY A 144 18.36 -28.96 21.95
N SER A 145 17.89 -28.11 21.04
CA SER A 145 16.60 -27.40 21.23
C SER A 145 15.90 -27.14 19.90
N SER A 146 14.75 -27.79 19.71
CA SER A 146 13.92 -27.72 18.50
C SER A 146 12.82 -26.67 18.63
N GLU A 147 13.17 -25.44 19.04
CA GLU A 147 12.25 -24.31 18.96
C GLU A 147 12.71 -23.36 17.84
N PRO A 148 11.87 -23.12 16.81
CA PRO A 148 12.20 -22.14 15.78
C PRO A 148 12.26 -20.75 16.40
N VAL A 149 13.45 -20.18 16.53
CA VAL A 149 13.62 -18.78 16.92
C VAL A 149 13.14 -17.91 15.77
N GLU A 150 12.00 -17.25 15.96
CA GLU A 150 11.48 -16.25 15.03
C GLU A 150 12.48 -15.09 14.99
N VAL A 151 13.22 -14.95 13.89
CA VAL A 151 14.13 -13.82 13.72
C VAL A 151 13.27 -12.57 13.63
N GLU A 152 13.41 -11.63 14.58
CA GLU A 152 12.76 -10.32 14.50
C GLU A 152 13.18 -9.63 13.20
N GLN A 153 12.33 -9.75 12.19
CA GLN A 153 12.57 -9.12 10.91
C GLN A 153 12.27 -7.64 11.03
N GLU A 154 13.21 -6.80 10.59
CA GLU A 154 12.99 -5.38 10.42
C GLU A 154 11.64 -5.10 9.71
N PRO A 155 10.92 -4.03 10.11
CA PRO A 155 9.63 -3.70 9.55
C PRO A 155 9.74 -3.51 8.03
N ILE A 156 8.68 -3.91 7.32
CA ILE A 156 8.65 -3.96 5.85
C ILE A 156 9.03 -2.61 5.23
N TYR A 157 8.68 -1.49 5.86
CA TYR A 157 8.96 -0.16 5.32
C TYR A 157 10.44 0.22 5.35
N LEU A 158 11.23 -0.26 6.32
CA LEU A 158 12.68 -0.07 6.38
C LEU A 158 13.36 -0.88 5.29
N ARG A 159 13.06 -2.18 5.23
CA ARG A 159 13.58 -3.08 4.19
C ARG A 159 13.23 -2.60 2.78
N LEU A 160 12.01 -2.08 2.60
CA LEU A 160 11.57 -1.54 1.31
C LEU A 160 12.35 -0.27 0.95
N PHE A 161 12.57 0.62 1.92
CA PHE A 161 13.33 1.84 1.69
C PHE A 161 14.77 1.50 1.30
N GLU A 162 15.39 0.56 2.01
CA GLU A 162 16.72 0.06 1.68
C GLU A 162 16.80 -0.53 0.28
N LYS A 163 15.92 -1.47 -0.08
CA LYS A 163 15.89 -2.08 -1.42
C LYS A 163 15.65 -1.05 -2.54
N THR A 164 14.99 0.07 -2.25
CA THR A 164 14.60 1.08 -3.27
C THR A 164 15.56 2.26 -3.36
N LYS A 165 16.39 2.51 -2.35
CA LYS A 165 17.23 3.72 -2.24
C LYS A 165 18.71 3.45 -1.99
N LYS A 166 19.09 2.25 -1.54
CA LYS A 166 20.50 1.89 -1.37
C LYS A 166 21.10 1.48 -2.71
N HIS A 167 22.10 2.22 -3.18
CA HIS A 167 22.75 1.96 -4.45
C HIS A 167 23.84 0.91 -4.30
N LYS A 168 23.88 -0.06 -5.22
CA LYS A 168 25.03 -0.96 -5.37
C LYS A 168 26.11 -0.27 -6.20
N LYS A 169 27.30 -0.12 -5.63
CA LYS A 169 28.49 0.39 -6.31
C LYS A 169 29.08 -0.70 -7.21
N LYS A 170 29.84 -0.30 -8.22
CA LYS A 170 30.51 -1.24 -9.14
C LYS A 170 31.51 -2.15 -8.42
N ASP A 171 32.09 -1.67 -7.33
CA ASP A 171 33.10 -2.37 -6.54
C ASP A 171 32.48 -3.36 -5.52
N GLY A 172 31.20 -3.70 -5.66
CA GLY A 172 30.47 -4.60 -4.75
C GLY A 172 29.99 -3.95 -3.45
N GLY A 173 30.48 -2.75 -3.12
CA GLY A 173 29.97 -1.97 -1.98
C GLY A 173 28.53 -1.50 -2.15
N SER A 174 27.86 -1.18 -1.05
CA SER A 174 26.56 -0.50 -1.05
C SER A 174 26.70 0.89 -0.44
N GLY A 175 25.88 1.85 -0.89
CA GLY A 175 25.94 3.21 -0.38
C GLY A 175 24.61 3.95 -0.52
N TRP A 176 24.41 4.90 0.37
CA TRP A 176 23.26 5.78 0.38
C TRP A 176 23.60 7.13 -0.24
N GLU A 177 22.60 7.79 -0.82
CA GLU A 177 22.69 9.23 -1.05
C GLU A 177 22.47 9.96 0.29
N PRO A 178 23.10 11.12 0.55
CA PRO A 178 23.05 11.78 1.86
C PRO A 178 21.63 12.10 2.37
N ILE A 179 20.70 12.38 1.46
CA ILE A 179 19.30 12.65 1.80
C ILE A 179 18.56 11.35 2.14
N ALA A 180 18.81 10.29 1.37
CA ALA A 180 18.20 8.98 1.61
C ALA A 180 18.69 8.38 2.93
N GLU A 181 19.96 8.56 3.28
CA GLU A 181 20.52 8.13 4.56
C GLU A 181 19.82 8.80 5.75
N LYS A 182 19.63 10.13 5.70
CA LYS A 182 18.89 10.85 6.74
C LYS A 182 17.45 10.36 6.90
N ILE A 183 16.76 10.12 5.80
CA ILE A 183 15.39 9.59 5.82
C ILE A 183 15.36 8.18 6.41
N TYR A 184 16.36 7.35 6.09
CA TYR A 184 16.46 6.00 6.63
C TYR A 184 16.63 6.03 8.15
N GLU A 185 17.51 6.91 8.66
CA GLU A 185 17.68 7.12 10.10
C GLU A 185 16.41 7.65 10.77
N GLU A 186 15.65 8.53 10.12
CA GLU A 186 14.34 8.99 10.62
C GLU A 186 13.31 7.85 10.68
N LEU A 187 13.26 6.97 9.67
CA LEU A 187 12.41 5.78 9.69
C LEU A 187 12.83 4.78 10.77
N LYS A 188 14.14 4.65 11.02
CA LYS A 188 14.65 3.78 12.08
C LYS A 188 14.27 4.29 13.47
N LYS A 189 14.42 5.59 13.71
CA LYS A 189 13.94 6.23 14.95
C LYS A 189 12.44 6.06 15.14
N LEU A 190 11.66 6.21 14.07
CA LEU A 190 10.22 5.99 14.13
C LEU A 190 9.88 4.55 14.57
N HIS A 191 10.61 3.55 14.06
CA HIS A 191 10.46 2.16 14.47
C HIS A 191 10.74 1.98 15.97
N GLU A 192 11.88 2.50 16.43
CA GLU A 192 12.32 2.43 17.84
C GLU A 192 11.26 3.06 18.77
N THR A 193 10.77 4.26 18.44
CA THR A 193 9.71 4.92 19.22
C THR A 193 8.41 4.11 19.26
N GLN A 194 8.01 3.46 18.16
CA GLN A 194 6.80 2.64 18.15
C GLN A 194 6.94 1.38 19.02
N ILE A 195 8.13 0.79 19.09
CA ILE A 195 8.41 -0.32 20.00
C ILE A 195 8.38 0.18 21.45
N GLU A 196 9.00 1.31 21.75
CA GLU A 196 9.02 1.88 23.11
C GLU A 196 7.62 2.26 23.62
N GLU A 197 6.79 2.88 22.79
CA GLU A 197 5.46 3.39 23.19
C GLU A 197 4.37 2.31 23.17
N HIS A 198 4.43 1.36 22.23
CA HIS A 198 3.35 0.40 21.97
C HIS A 198 3.77 -1.07 22.14
N GLY A 199 5.03 -1.34 22.47
CA GLY A 199 5.59 -2.69 22.61
C GLY A 199 5.83 -3.43 21.28
N LYS A 200 5.19 -2.98 20.18
CA LYS A 200 5.35 -3.57 18.84
C LYS A 200 5.12 -2.53 17.75
N ASP A 201 5.92 -2.59 16.70
CA ASP A 201 5.66 -1.82 15.50
C ASP A 201 4.56 -2.46 14.64
N THR A 202 3.44 -1.74 14.53
CA THR A 202 2.28 -2.12 13.71
C THR A 202 2.07 -1.18 12.52
N LEU A 203 3.02 -0.27 12.25
CA LEU A 203 2.88 0.70 11.17
C LEU A 203 2.88 0.04 9.80
N SER A 204 1.91 0.44 8.98
CA SER A 204 1.93 0.11 7.56
C SER A 204 3.02 0.90 6.83
N VAL A 205 3.45 0.39 5.68
CA VAL A 205 4.41 1.09 4.81
C VAL A 205 3.94 2.49 4.44
N LYS A 206 2.63 2.66 4.22
CA LYS A 206 2.06 3.96 3.86
C LYS A 206 2.16 4.92 5.03
N ASP A 207 1.80 4.48 6.24
CA ASP A 207 1.74 5.36 7.41
C ASP A 207 3.13 5.79 7.86
N ALA A 208 4.10 4.86 7.86
CA ALA A 208 5.50 5.18 8.15
C ALA A 208 6.05 6.22 7.16
N TYR A 209 5.79 6.04 5.86
CA TYR A 209 6.26 6.99 4.86
C TYR A 209 5.52 8.33 4.92
N ILE A 210 4.23 8.36 5.26
CA ILE A 210 3.52 9.63 5.48
C ILE A 210 4.13 10.39 6.66
N LYS A 211 4.42 9.71 7.77
CA LYS A 211 5.02 10.33 8.96
C LYS A 211 6.40 10.94 8.67
N VAL A 212 7.29 10.21 7.98
CA VAL A 212 8.67 10.67 7.73
C VAL A 212 8.79 11.53 6.46
N LEU A 213 8.28 11.05 5.33
CA LEU A 213 8.49 11.69 4.02
C LEU A 213 7.53 12.84 3.72
N LYS A 214 6.46 12.96 4.52
CA LYS A 214 5.33 13.88 4.35
C LYS A 214 4.48 13.59 3.09
N PRO A 215 3.18 13.91 3.12
CA PRO A 215 2.32 13.74 1.95
C PRO A 215 2.74 14.65 0.80
N LYS A 216 2.54 14.19 -0.44
CA LYS A 216 2.76 14.98 -1.66
C LYS A 216 1.51 14.94 -2.54
N SER A 217 1.19 16.07 -3.17
CA SER A 217 0.02 16.18 -4.06
C SER A 217 0.05 15.11 -5.16
N GLY A 218 -0.95 14.23 -5.14
CA GLY A 218 -1.19 13.22 -6.18
C GLY A 218 -0.42 11.90 -6.06
N TYR A 219 0.48 11.73 -5.08
CA TYR A 219 1.12 10.44 -4.80
C TYR A 219 1.88 10.41 -3.46
N LEU A 220 2.08 9.21 -2.90
CA LEU A 220 2.91 8.97 -1.71
C LEU A 220 4.40 9.01 -2.06
N LYS A 221 5.17 9.84 -1.37
CA LYS A 221 6.62 9.91 -1.55
C LYS A 221 7.24 8.56 -1.14
N GLY A 222 8.24 8.09 -1.90
CA GLY A 222 8.88 6.77 -1.70
C GLY A 222 8.20 5.59 -2.41
N LEU A 223 6.90 5.65 -2.70
CA LEU A 223 6.15 4.56 -3.35
C LEU A 223 5.96 4.72 -4.87
N GLY A 224 6.57 5.76 -5.46
CA GLY A 224 6.41 6.09 -6.88
C GLY A 224 5.08 6.80 -7.17
N PRO A 225 4.69 6.97 -8.45
CA PRO A 225 3.36 7.46 -8.79
C PRO A 225 2.32 6.48 -8.23
N GLY A 226 1.63 6.90 -7.17
CA GLY A 226 0.51 6.17 -6.59
C GLY A 226 -0.67 6.11 -7.54
N ALA A 227 -1.80 5.59 -7.06
CA ALA A 227 -3.07 5.66 -7.79
C ALA A 227 -3.23 7.08 -8.32
N ARG A 228 -3.26 7.23 -9.65
CA ARG A 228 -3.46 8.54 -10.25
C ARG A 228 -4.79 9.05 -9.70
N PRO A 229 -4.86 10.32 -9.24
CA PRO A 229 -6.16 10.93 -9.02
C PRO A 229 -7.01 10.68 -10.26
N PRO A 230 -8.29 10.30 -10.12
CA PRO A 230 -9.16 10.12 -11.27
C PRO A 230 -9.01 11.36 -12.17
N LYS A 231 -8.76 11.10 -13.46
CA LYS A 231 -8.51 12.19 -14.43
C LYS A 231 -9.68 13.16 -14.30
N LYS A 232 -9.40 14.45 -14.06
CA LYS A 232 -10.39 15.54 -14.14
C LYS A 232 -11.13 15.42 -15.48
N GLY A 233 -12.29 14.76 -15.44
CA GLY A 233 -13.26 14.75 -16.50
C GLY A 233 -13.91 16.11 -16.50
N ARG A 234 -13.92 16.76 -17.67
CA ARG A 234 -14.26 18.18 -17.82
C ARG A 234 -15.68 18.56 -17.35
N ASN A 235 -16.55 17.60 -17.01
CA ASN A 235 -17.96 17.81 -16.69
C ASN A 235 -18.51 16.99 -15.49
N GLY A 236 -17.66 16.47 -14.58
CA GLY A 236 -18.12 15.56 -13.50
C GLY A 236 -18.08 16.11 -12.06
N GLU A 237 -17.49 17.29 -11.83
CA GLU A 237 -17.10 17.78 -10.49
C GLU A 237 -18.25 18.01 -9.51
N ASN A 238 -19.51 18.09 -9.96
CA ASN A 238 -20.65 18.34 -9.08
C ASN A 238 -21.25 17.06 -8.48
N ASN A 239 -21.37 15.96 -9.24
CA ASN A 239 -22.04 14.76 -8.73
C ASN A 239 -21.15 13.97 -7.77
N GLU A 240 -19.87 13.76 -8.10
CA GLU A 240 -18.95 12.98 -7.24
C GLU A 240 -18.66 13.71 -5.91
N ARG A 241 -18.59 15.06 -5.93
CA ARG A 241 -18.43 15.84 -4.69
C ARG A 241 -19.67 15.77 -3.81
N VAL A 242 -20.86 15.79 -4.41
CA VAL A 242 -22.12 15.62 -3.66
C VAL A 242 -22.20 14.20 -3.10
N GLU A 243 -21.85 13.19 -3.89
CA GLU A 243 -21.83 11.78 -3.45
C GLU A 243 -20.85 11.55 -2.30
N LEU A 244 -19.63 12.09 -2.40
CA LEU A 244 -18.64 12.03 -1.33
C LEU A 244 -19.09 12.82 -0.09
N SER A 245 -19.72 13.99 -0.27
CA SER A 245 -20.28 14.76 0.85
C SER A 245 -21.38 13.96 1.55
N THR A 246 -22.30 13.35 0.81
CA THR A 246 -23.37 12.52 1.38
C THR A 246 -22.82 11.28 2.08
N GLN A 247 -21.76 10.65 1.56
CA GLN A 247 -21.10 9.54 2.23
C GLN A 247 -20.44 9.98 3.54
N VAL A 248 -19.77 11.14 3.55
CA VAL A 248 -19.20 11.71 4.78
C VAL A 248 -20.30 11.98 5.79
N ASP A 249 -21.41 12.61 5.39
CA ASP A 249 -22.53 12.92 6.29
C ASP A 249 -23.16 11.64 6.87
N THR A 250 -23.35 10.60 6.04
CA THR A 250 -23.86 9.30 6.52
C THR A 250 -22.91 8.58 7.47
N LEU A 251 -21.59 8.61 7.21
CA LEU A 251 -20.60 8.02 8.09
C LEU A 251 -20.48 8.79 9.41
N THR A 252 -20.60 10.11 9.37
CA THR A 252 -20.62 10.94 10.59
C THR A 252 -21.85 10.64 11.43
N ALA A 253 -23.04 10.52 10.83
CA ALA A 253 -24.25 10.13 11.53
C ALA A 253 -24.13 8.73 12.16
N SER A 254 -23.65 7.74 11.40
CA SER A 254 -23.45 6.37 11.88
C SER A 254 -22.44 6.30 13.03
N ASN A 255 -21.36 7.08 12.97
CA ASN A 255 -20.39 7.15 14.06
C ASN A 255 -21.00 7.76 15.34
N GLU A 256 -21.85 8.77 15.22
CA GLU A 256 -22.53 9.35 16.39
C GLU A 256 -23.54 8.36 16.99
N GLU A 257 -24.28 7.62 16.16
CA GLU A 257 -25.17 6.54 16.63
C GLU A 257 -24.39 5.45 17.40
N LEU A 258 -23.23 5.03 16.87
CA LEU A 258 -22.35 4.08 17.56
C LEU A 258 -21.79 4.65 18.87
N ARG A 259 -21.52 5.96 18.93
CA ARG A 259 -21.05 6.63 20.14
C ARG A 259 -22.13 6.61 21.22
N VAL A 260 -23.38 6.97 20.86
CA VAL A 260 -24.54 6.94 21.76
C VAL A 260 -24.84 5.51 22.23
N SER A 261 -24.80 4.53 21.33
CA SER A 261 -25.01 3.12 21.68
C SER A 261 -23.94 2.61 22.66
N ASN A 262 -22.67 2.99 22.48
CA ASN A 262 -21.61 2.67 23.42
C ASN A 262 -21.80 3.32 24.79
N GLU A 263 -22.27 4.57 24.84
CA GLU A 263 -22.59 5.25 26.11
C GLU A 263 -23.74 4.55 26.85
N GLN A 264 -24.79 4.12 26.14
CA GLN A 264 -25.89 3.33 26.71
C GLN A 264 -25.43 1.97 27.25
N LEU A 265 -24.58 1.26 26.51
CA LEU A 265 -24.01 -0.02 26.98
C LEU A 265 -23.15 0.17 28.24
N LYS A 266 -22.39 1.27 28.32
CA LYS A 266 -21.64 1.59 29.54
C LYS A 266 -22.56 1.85 30.72
N ALA A 267 -23.63 2.63 30.54
CA ALA A 267 -24.60 2.90 31.61
C ALA A 267 -25.28 1.60 32.09
N SER A 268 -25.76 0.77 31.16
CA SER A 268 -26.38 -0.51 31.50
C SER A 268 -25.41 -1.46 32.23
N ASN A 269 -24.14 -1.50 31.83
CA ASN A 269 -23.14 -2.30 32.54
C ASN A 269 -22.90 -1.82 33.98
N GLU A 270 -22.93 -0.51 34.24
CA GLU A 270 -22.80 0.01 35.61
C GLU A 270 -24.03 -0.31 36.46
N GLU A 271 -25.25 -0.26 35.89
CA GLU A 271 -26.47 -0.71 36.57
C GLU A 271 -26.42 -2.20 36.91
N PHE A 272 -25.98 -3.04 35.98
CA PHE A 272 -25.80 -4.47 36.22
C PHE A 272 -24.77 -4.76 37.32
N LYS A 273 -23.67 -4.00 37.37
CA LYS A 273 -22.69 -4.12 38.47
C LYS A 273 -23.30 -3.73 39.80
N ALA A 274 -24.05 -2.63 39.88
CA ALA A 274 -24.70 -2.19 41.10
C ALA A 274 -25.71 -3.24 41.61
N SER A 275 -26.56 -3.76 40.72
CA SER A 275 -27.52 -4.81 41.04
C SER A 275 -26.85 -6.10 41.51
N ASN A 276 -25.72 -6.49 40.91
CA ASN A 276 -24.95 -7.63 41.38
C ASN A 276 -24.39 -7.44 42.80
N GLU A 277 -23.93 -6.24 43.15
CA GLU A 277 -23.43 -5.99 44.51
C GLU A 277 -24.56 -5.97 45.54
N GLU A 278 -25.74 -5.45 45.20
CA GLU A 278 -26.93 -5.57 46.05
C GLU A 278 -27.31 -7.03 46.29
N LEU A 279 -27.30 -7.86 45.24
CA LEU A 279 -27.57 -9.30 45.36
C LEU A 279 -26.55 -10.01 46.25
N LYS A 280 -25.25 -9.67 46.16
CA LYS A 280 -24.23 -10.22 47.06
C LYS A 280 -24.49 -9.84 48.52
N VAL A 281 -24.88 -8.59 48.77
CA VAL A 281 -25.20 -8.11 50.13
C VAL A 281 -26.43 -8.83 50.67
N GLU A 282 -27.48 -8.98 49.87
CA GLU A 282 -28.69 -9.69 50.28
C GLU A 282 -28.43 -11.18 50.55
N PHE A 283 -27.63 -11.82 49.70
CA PHE A 283 -27.22 -13.21 49.91
C PHE A 283 -26.44 -13.38 51.22
N ALA A 284 -25.52 -12.46 51.52
CA ALA A 284 -24.78 -12.46 52.79
C ALA A 284 -25.70 -12.26 54.01
N ARG A 285 -26.71 -11.38 53.91
CA ARG A 285 -27.69 -11.15 54.96
C ARG A 285 -28.54 -12.40 55.21
N MET A 286 -29.12 -12.99 54.16
CA MET A 286 -29.92 -14.21 54.28
C MET A 286 -29.14 -15.36 54.89
N ASN A 287 -27.87 -15.53 54.49
CA ASN A 287 -27.02 -16.57 55.04
C ASN A 287 -26.75 -16.35 56.54
N LYS A 288 -26.52 -15.09 56.96
CA LYS A 288 -26.37 -14.76 58.39
C LYS A 288 -27.65 -15.06 59.18
N GLU A 289 -28.81 -14.65 58.68
CA GLU A 289 -30.08 -14.94 59.34
C GLU A 289 -30.40 -16.44 59.42
N ALA A 290 -30.01 -17.22 58.40
CA ALA A 290 -30.17 -18.67 58.42
C ALA A 290 -29.33 -19.31 59.53
N ILE A 291 -28.08 -18.87 59.70
CA ILE A 291 -27.19 -19.32 60.77
C ILE A 291 -27.76 -18.94 62.15
N GLU A 292 -28.24 -17.71 62.31
CA GLU A 292 -28.85 -17.25 63.57
C GLU A 292 -30.12 -18.05 63.92
N ARG A 293 -30.97 -18.37 62.93
CA ARG A 293 -32.15 -19.23 63.14
C ARG A 293 -31.75 -20.64 63.56
N GLU A 294 -30.72 -21.22 62.95
CA GLU A 294 -30.22 -22.54 63.32
C GLU A 294 -29.64 -22.55 64.75
N GLN A 295 -28.85 -21.53 65.11
CA GLN A 295 -28.31 -21.37 66.46
C GLN A 295 -29.41 -21.24 67.50
N LYS A 296 -30.41 -20.41 67.24
CA LYS A 296 -31.56 -20.24 68.14
C LYS A 296 -32.33 -21.55 68.36
N LEU A 297 -32.58 -22.31 67.29
CA LEU A 297 -33.22 -23.63 67.42
C LEU A 297 -32.39 -24.59 68.27
N ARG A 298 -31.06 -24.59 68.14
CA ARG A 298 -30.15 -25.39 68.97
C ARG A 298 -30.21 -24.96 70.43
N GLU A 299 -30.22 -23.66 70.71
CA GLU A 299 -30.33 -23.10 72.08
C GLU A 299 -31.69 -23.43 72.72
N ASP A 300 -32.79 -23.27 71.98
CA ASP A 300 -34.13 -23.58 72.47
C ASP A 300 -34.27 -25.09 72.78
N MET A 301 -33.69 -25.97 71.95
CA MET A 301 -33.64 -27.41 72.25
C MET A 301 -32.82 -27.72 73.50
N LEU A 302 -31.64 -27.12 73.65
CA LEU A 302 -30.79 -27.30 74.85
C LEU A 302 -31.52 -26.86 76.12
N LYS A 303 -32.18 -25.71 76.08
CA LYS A 303 -32.98 -25.18 77.19
C LYS A 303 -34.13 -26.13 77.56
N MET A 304 -34.83 -26.69 76.58
CA MET A 304 -35.88 -27.68 76.82
C MET A 304 -35.35 -28.94 77.51
N PHE A 305 -34.16 -29.43 77.12
CA PHE A 305 -33.50 -30.55 77.81
C PHE A 305 -33.13 -30.21 79.26
N GLU A 306 -32.65 -28.99 79.50
CA GLU A 306 -32.28 -28.49 80.83
C GLU A 306 -33.50 -28.37 81.75
N ASP A 307 -34.62 -27.83 81.24
CA ASP A 307 -35.89 -27.72 81.96
C ASP A 307 -36.47 -29.10 82.31
N MET A 308 -36.40 -30.08 81.41
CA MET A 308 -36.78 -31.46 81.69
C MET A 308 -35.93 -32.10 82.80
N ARG A 309 -34.62 -31.84 82.78
CA ARG A 309 -33.68 -32.35 83.80
C ARG A 309 -33.96 -31.73 85.18
N ASN A 310 -34.24 -30.43 85.24
CA ASN A 310 -34.52 -29.72 86.49
C ASN A 310 -35.90 -30.07 87.08
N ASN A 311 -36.94 -30.25 86.26
CA ASN A 311 -38.26 -30.65 86.74
C ASN A 311 -38.32 -32.11 87.24
N GLY A 312 -37.53 -33.02 86.65
CA GLY A 312 -37.40 -34.41 87.15
C GLY A 312 -36.75 -34.53 88.53
N SER A 313 -35.96 -33.54 88.95
CA SER A 313 -35.34 -33.49 90.28
C SER A 313 -36.24 -32.90 91.39
N ARG A 314 -37.36 -32.25 91.03
CA ARG A 314 -38.29 -31.61 91.99
C ARG A 314 -39.43 -32.52 92.44
N THR A 315 -39.68 -33.62 91.74
CA THR A 315 -40.73 -34.60 92.05
C THR A 315 -40.22 -35.78 92.90
N SER A 316 -38.96 -35.75 93.32
CA SER A 316 -38.28 -36.82 94.06
C SER A 316 -37.80 -36.41 95.47
N SER A 317 -38.35 -35.33 96.04
CA SER A 317 -38.21 -34.98 97.47
C SER A 317 -39.51 -35.21 98.23
#